data_AF-A0A644ZJ91-F1
#
_entry.id   AF-A0A644ZJ91-F1
#
_cell.length_a   1.000
_cell.length_b   1.000
_cell.length_c   1.000
_cell.angle_alpha   90.00
_cell.angle_beta   90.00
_cell.angle_gamma   90.00
#
_symmetry.space_group_name_H-M   'P 1'
#
loop_
_entity.id
_entity.type
_entity.pdbx_description
1 polymer ?
#
loop_
_entity_poly.entity_id
_entity_poly.type
_entity_poly.pdbx_seq_one_letter_code
_entity_poly.pdbx_strand_id
1 'polypeptide(L)'
;MIYSSGDGKSVKSAFVVDCVNDEYHILSDMGLKLERQALVDGPCDRMDVKPEGKDTPEEFRKIKAVYFNVSKPFETLSRMFDK
;
A
#
# COMPACT_ATOMS: atom_id res chain seq x y z
N MET A 1 -11.00 3.70 8.83
CA MET A 1 -10.02 2.63 9.10
C MET A 1 -9.61 2.06 7.76
N ILE A 2 -8.34 2.20 7.38
CA ILE A 2 -7.85 1.82 6.05
C ILE A 2 -7.85 0.29 5.86
N TYR A 3 -7.79 -0.46 6.96
CA TYR A 3 -7.86 -1.92 6.99
C TYR A 3 -9.22 -2.53 6.59
N SER A 4 -10.28 -1.74 6.38
CA SER A 4 -11.62 -2.28 6.07
C SER A 4 -11.95 -2.38 4.58
N SER A 5 -11.07 -1.93 3.68
CA SER A 5 -11.35 -1.93 2.23
C SER A 5 -10.89 -3.19 1.48
N GLY A 6 -9.96 -3.95 2.06
CA GLY A 6 -9.29 -5.07 1.40
C GLY A 6 -8.24 -5.74 2.30
N ASP A 7 -7.54 -6.75 1.79
CA ASP A 7 -6.48 -7.48 2.51
C ASP A 7 -5.06 -7.19 1.98
N GLY A 8 -4.95 -6.32 0.98
CA GLY A 8 -3.69 -5.85 0.39
C GLY A 8 -2.93 -6.90 -0.42
N LYS A 9 -3.49 -8.08 -0.72
CA LYS A 9 -2.75 -9.18 -1.38
C LYS A 9 -2.78 -9.12 -2.90
N SER A 10 -3.67 -8.32 -3.48
CA SER A 10 -3.81 -8.17 -4.93
C SER A 10 -4.41 -6.82 -5.27
N VAL A 11 -4.36 -6.42 -6.55
CA VAL A 11 -5.03 -5.21 -7.05
C VAL A 11 -6.53 -5.20 -6.70
N LYS A 12 -7.19 -6.37 -6.75
CA LYS A 12 -8.64 -6.50 -6.45
C LYS A 12 -8.97 -6.36 -4.97
N SER A 13 -8.00 -6.63 -4.10
CA SER A 13 -8.14 -6.58 -2.65
C SER A 13 -7.23 -5.53 -2.02
N ALA A 14 -6.79 -4.54 -2.79
CA ALA A 14 -5.85 -3.52 -2.35
C ALA A 14 -6.40 -2.69 -1.18
N PHE A 15 -5.52 -2.23 -0.30
CA PHE A 15 -5.88 -1.27 0.74
C PHE A 15 -6.17 0.09 0.09
N VAL A 16 -7.34 0.66 0.35
CA VAL A 16 -7.75 1.96 -0.19
C VAL A 16 -7.24 3.03 0.75
N VAL A 17 -6.26 3.80 0.29
CA VAL A 17 -5.63 4.85 1.08
C VAL A 17 -6.22 6.23 0.76
N ASP A 18 -6.24 7.11 1.76
CA ASP A 18 -6.67 8.49 1.57
C ASP A 18 -5.47 9.36 1.15
N CYS A 19 -4.26 9.01 1.59
CA CYS A 19 -3.02 9.61 1.13
C CYS A 19 -1.88 8.58 1.01
N VAL A 20 -0.85 8.91 0.22
CA VAL A 20 0.34 8.05 0.03
C VAL A 20 1.06 7.75 1.35
N ASN A 21 1.01 8.67 2.32
CA ASN A 21 1.65 8.47 3.62
C ASN A 21 1.02 7.31 4.41
N ASP A 22 -0.26 7.02 4.19
CA ASP A 22 -0.94 5.90 4.84
C ASP A 22 -0.34 4.54 4.43
N GLU A 23 0.18 4.43 3.21
CA GLU A 23 0.78 3.19 2.70
C GLU A 23 2.00 2.80 3.54
N TYR A 24 2.89 3.76 3.81
CA TYR A 24 4.08 3.55 4.62
C TYR A 24 3.75 3.26 6.08
N HIS A 25 2.71 3.89 6.63
CA HIS A 25 2.23 3.59 7.99
C HIS A 25 1.71 2.16 8.08
N ILE A 26 0.93 1.69 7.10
CA ILE A 26 0.42 0.31 7.06
C ILE A 26 1.57 -0.69 6.98
N LEU A 27 2.58 -0.44 6.14
CA LEU A 27 3.76 -1.31 6.08
C LEU A 27 4.50 -1.36 7.44
N SER A 28 4.69 -0.21 8.08
CA SER A 28 5.31 -0.11 9.40
C SER A 28 4.52 -0.88 10.46
N ASP A 29 3.19 -0.76 10.47
CA ASP A 29 2.31 -1.47 11.41
C ASP A 29 2.33 -3.00 11.18
N MET A 30 2.60 -3.43 9.95
CA MET A 30 2.80 -4.85 9.61
C MET A 30 4.23 -5.34 9.90
N GLY A 31 5.12 -4.46 10.38
CA GLY A 31 6.55 -4.76 10.55
C GLY A 31 7.24 -5.10 9.22
N LEU A 32 6.82 -4.48 8.12
CA LEU A 32 7.34 -4.69 6.77
C LEU A 32 8.12 -3.48 6.30
N LYS A 33 9.22 -3.74 5.59
CA LYS A 33 10.07 -2.73 5.00
C LYS A 33 9.91 -2.74 3.48
N LEU A 34 9.70 -1.56 2.91
CA LEU A 34 9.65 -1.36 1.46
C LEU A 34 11.01 -1.67 0.81
N GLU A 35 10.99 -2.46 -0.26
CA GLU A 35 12.14 -2.69 -1.14
C GLU A 35 11.99 -1.96 -2.46
N ARG A 36 10.78 -2.00 -3.03
CA ARG A 36 10.48 -1.38 -4.33
C ARG A 36 9.01 -1.00 -4.39
N GLN A 37 8.71 0.11 -5.04
CA GLN A 37 7.36 0.55 -5.37
C GLN A 37 7.20 0.65 -6.88
N ALA A 38 6.02 0.29 -7.38
CA ALA A 38 5.63 0.45 -8.78
C ALA A 38 4.12 0.68 -8.90
N LEU A 39 3.72 1.63 -9.74
CA LEU A 39 2.32 1.81 -10.12
C LEU A 39 1.92 0.70 -11.12
N VAL A 40 0.87 -0.04 -10.81
CA VAL A 40 0.38 -1.17 -11.61
C VAL A 40 -1.13 -1.05 -11.82
N ASP A 41 -1.61 -1.43 -13.01
CA ASP A 41 -3.06 -1.54 -13.33
C ASP A 41 -3.92 -0.35 -12.85
N GLY A 42 -3.60 0.86 -13.31
CA GLY A 42 -4.33 2.09 -12.95
C GLY A 42 -3.77 2.75 -11.68
N PRO A 43 -4.61 3.39 -10.83
CA PRO A 43 -4.16 4.03 -9.60
C PRO A 43 -4.01 2.98 -8.48
N CYS A 44 -3.13 1.99 -8.68
CA CYS A 44 -2.78 1.00 -7.67
C CYS A 44 -1.27 0.91 -7.54
N ASP A 45 -0.75 1.19 -6.35
CA ASP A 45 0.65 0.97 -6.03
C ASP A 45 0.86 -0.47 -5.56
N ARG A 46 1.83 -1.13 -6.17
CA ARG A 46 2.40 -2.38 -5.70
C ARG A 46 3.72 -2.07 -5.00
N MET A 47 3.78 -2.43 -3.73
CA MET A 47 4.97 -2.31 -2.91
C MET A 47 5.55 -3.70 -2.65
N ASP A 48 6.70 -4.00 -3.25
CA ASP A 48 7.48 -5.19 -2.90
C ASP A 48 8.18 -4.94 -1.55
N VAL A 49 8.05 -5.92 -0.65
CA VAL A 49 8.40 -5.75 0.77
C VAL A 49 9.19 -6.94 1.32
N LYS A 50 9.90 -6.68 2.41
CA LYS A 50 10.55 -7.71 3.22
C LYS A 50 10.22 -7.55 4.70
N PRO A 51 10.33 -8.62 5.50
CA PRO A 51 10.23 -8.53 6.96
C PRO A 51 11.28 -7.58 7.55
N GLU A 52 10.86 -6.68 8.44
CA GLU A 52 11.74 -5.86 9.27
C GLU A 52 12.21 -6.64 10.52
N GLY A 53 12.78 -7.82 10.30
CA GLY A 53 13.42 -8.61 11.34
C GLY A 53 12.46 -9.19 12.38
N LYS A 54 12.75 -8.95 13.67
CA LYS A 54 12.03 -9.56 14.79
C LYS A 54 10.65 -8.95 15.03
N ASP A 55 10.45 -7.72 14.57
CA ASP A 55 9.23 -6.95 14.79
C ASP A 55 8.10 -7.35 13.82
N THR A 56 8.41 -8.10 12.76
CA THR A 56 7.39 -8.65 11.84
C THR A 56 6.64 -9.83 12.48
N PRO A 57 5.31 -9.73 12.65
CA PRO A 57 4.44 -10.85 13.02
C PRO A 57 4.58 -12.03 12.05
N GLU A 58 4.39 -13.25 12.56
CA GLU A 58 4.62 -14.47 11.77
C GLU A 58 3.71 -14.56 10.55
N GLU A 59 2.48 -14.08 10.66
CA GLU A 59 1.52 -14.00 9.56
C GLU A 59 1.98 -13.11 8.40
N PHE A 60 2.83 -12.10 8.67
CA PHE A 60 3.29 -11.15 7.66
C PHE A 60 4.68 -11.48 7.11
N ARG A 61 5.43 -12.40 7.74
CA ARG A 61 6.79 -12.77 7.29
C ARG A 61 6.86 -13.34 5.87
N LYS A 62 5.77 -13.93 5.38
CA LYS A 62 5.69 -14.51 4.02
C LYS A 62 5.17 -13.53 2.98
N ILE A 63 4.71 -12.35 3.38
CA ILE A 63 4.25 -11.32 2.45
C ILE A 63 5.45 -10.83 1.62
N LYS A 64 5.26 -10.79 0.30
CA LYS A 64 6.26 -10.33 -0.68
C LYS A 64 5.89 -9.03 -1.34
N ALA A 65 4.59 -8.76 -1.44
CA ALA A 65 4.08 -7.52 -1.97
C ALA A 65 2.79 -7.14 -1.25
N VAL A 66 2.56 -5.84 -1.10
CA VAL A 66 1.30 -5.25 -0.64
C VAL A 66 0.79 -4.30 -1.71
N TYR A 67 -0.51 -4.30 -1.93
CA TYR A 67 -1.18 -3.50 -2.95
C TYR A 67 -2.04 -2.42 -2.30
N PHE A 68 -1.90 -1.20 -2.79
CA PHE A 68 -2.59 -0.01 -2.30
C PHE A 68 -3.32 0.67 -3.45
N ASN A 69 -4.61 0.92 -3.27
CA ASN A 69 -5.41 1.69 -4.21
C ASN A 69 -5.28 3.18 -3.86
N VAL A 70 -4.63 3.93 -4.76
CA VAL A 70 -4.30 5.35 -4.64
C VAL A 70 -5.24 6.24 -5.47
N SER A 71 -6.41 5.74 -5.87
CA SER A 71 -7.39 6.52 -6.67
C SER A 71 -7.72 7.87 -6.04
N LYS A 72 -7.94 7.92 -4.72
CA LYS A 72 -8.29 9.16 -4.00
C LYS A 72 -7.19 10.23 -4.03
N PRO A 73 -5.93 9.94 -3.65
CA PRO A 73 -4.86 10.93 -3.79
C PRO A 73 -4.59 11.26 -5.26
N PHE A 74 -4.73 10.30 -6.18
CA PHE A 74 -4.55 10.54 -7.62
C PHE A 74 -5.59 11.52 -8.19
N GLU A 75 -6.88 11.36 -7.87
CA GLU A 75 -7.95 12.30 -8.24
C GLU A 75 -7.71 13.70 -7.67
N THR A 76 -7.23 13.77 -6.43
CA THR A 76 -6.95 15.03 -5.76
C THR A 76 -5.79 15.77 -6.42
N LEU A 77 -4.74 15.06 -6.80
CA LEU A 77 -3.63 15.61 -7.57
C LEU A 77 -4.05 16.05 -8.97
N SER A 78 -4.78 15.21 -9.72
CA SER A 78 -5.26 15.57 -11.06
C SER A 78 -6.07 16.87 -11.06
N ARG A 79 -6.94 17.07 -10.06
CA ARG A 79 -7.68 18.34 -9.90
C ARG A 79 -6.80 19.57 -9.66
N MET A 80 -5.58 19.40 -9.15
CA MET A 80 -4.65 20.51 -8.97
C MET A 80 -3.89 20.87 -10.25
N PHE A 81 -3.69 19.91 -11.17
CA PHE A 81 -2.99 20.12 -12.44
C PHE A 81 -3.92 20.50 -13.60
N ASP A 82 -5.23 20.26 -13.48
CA ASP A 82 -6.26 20.70 -14.45
C ASP A 82 -6.62 22.22 -14.33
N LYS A 83 -5.68 23.06 -13.92
CA LYS A 83 -5.81 24.53 -13.86
C LYS A 83 -4.80 25.21 -14.78
#